data_AF-A0A971W3G3-F1
#
_entry.id   AF-A0A971W3G3-F1
#
_cell.length_a   1.000
_cell.length_b   1.000
_cell.length_c   1.000
_cell.angle_alpha   90.00
_cell.angle_beta   90.00
_cell.angle_gamma   90.00
#
_symmetry.space_group_name_H-M   'P 1'
#
loop_
_entity.id
_entity.type
_entity.pdbx_description
1 polymer ?
#
loop_
_entity_poly.entity_id
_entity_poly.type
_entity_poly.pdbx_seq_one_letter_code
_entity_poly.pdbx_strand_id
1 'polypeptide(L)'
;MLKSFFNLILALLIGLSCSSLPIEISRLFYIPVEQAISYSFQPAHTEVTNPQIVSFSVKTKQTNISIRNNPGKNLKVEAYKNGTPMENLVYSELEIGRIGEDIVITRDNPLLLQVDISQKVTGLPDGEYFFRFYLQDDKLAEIEPLELKVNYISDPKYYKSLNFEPKDNMGLVLYFPSPDNKYLVPVTRFVPDSKSVLTTTIQNLARGADPETALQQQGIIPDVIKVYYSGSTVYVMLDPDSKKLKDTENLHMALDTIVYTMTEIPQMRRVQFLLDDKRVDEIAPGIAARDPWLPDTSPAAYLAYNTFDRYLLFPYRPDLSEVETVRDQCFELFETLRLGIPGDPLVEAVVPKEVELLNVYFLKGTLTLDFNDAFLEAYSGERHKQYMMMDSILYTFSSVETVKNIQVLVEGSDQYSFADYSLSKPLTRPLYINPEKN
;
A
#
# COMPACT_ATOMS: atom_id res chain seq x y z
N MET A 1 77.65 17.05 -60.52
CA MET A 1 76.29 16.52 -60.80
C MET A 1 75.96 15.21 -60.08
N LEU A 2 76.93 14.33 -59.79
CA LEU A 2 76.67 13.01 -59.18
C LEU A 2 76.12 13.03 -57.73
N LYS A 3 76.55 13.99 -56.88
CA LYS A 3 76.08 14.10 -55.47
C LYS A 3 74.63 14.58 -55.34
N SER A 4 74.17 15.44 -56.25
CA SER A 4 72.79 15.97 -56.22
C SER A 4 71.78 14.92 -56.63
N PHE A 5 72.14 14.04 -57.57
CA PHE A 5 71.32 12.92 -58.01
C PHE A 5 71.22 11.82 -56.93
N PHE A 6 72.32 11.56 -56.22
CA PHE A 6 72.33 10.59 -55.11
C PHE A 6 71.45 11.03 -53.93
N ASN A 7 71.46 12.32 -53.58
CA ASN A 7 70.60 12.85 -52.52
C ASN A 7 69.11 12.87 -52.90
N LEU A 8 68.79 13.08 -54.18
CA LEU A 8 67.42 13.01 -54.68
C LEU A 8 66.88 11.58 -54.64
N ILE A 9 67.70 10.59 -54.99
CA ILE A 9 67.38 9.16 -54.89
C ILE A 9 67.20 8.75 -53.42
N LEU A 10 68.03 9.26 -52.51
CA LEU A 10 67.92 8.99 -51.08
C LEU A 10 66.63 9.55 -50.48
N ALA A 11 66.24 10.77 -50.85
CA ALA A 11 64.98 11.39 -50.42
C ALA A 11 63.76 10.64 -50.99
N LEU A 12 63.83 10.17 -52.24
CA LEU A 12 62.79 9.35 -52.86
C LEU A 12 62.67 7.98 -52.18
N LEU A 13 63.80 7.36 -51.80
CA LEU A 13 63.85 6.08 -51.07
C LEU A 13 63.29 6.19 -49.66
N ILE A 14 63.55 7.29 -48.93
CA ILE A 14 62.98 7.53 -47.60
C ILE A 14 61.47 7.81 -47.71
N GLY A 15 61.03 8.56 -48.73
CA GLY A 15 59.61 8.80 -49.00
C GLY A 15 58.83 7.54 -49.41
N LEU A 16 59.45 6.61 -50.14
CA LEU A 16 58.86 5.33 -50.55
C LEU A 16 58.93 4.24 -49.46
N SER A 17 59.89 4.31 -48.53
CA SER A 17 60.03 3.34 -47.44
C SER A 17 59.26 3.70 -46.16
N CYS A 18 58.80 4.95 -46.01
CA CYS A 18 57.98 5.36 -44.87
C CYS A 18 56.45 5.28 -45.11
N SER A 19 55.98 4.97 -46.33
CA SER A 19 54.55 4.94 -46.66
C SER A 19 53.86 3.58 -46.42
N SER A 20 54.55 2.62 -45.83
CA SER A 20 54.01 1.27 -45.60
C SER A 20 54.38 0.63 -44.25
N LEU A 21 54.76 1.43 -43.25
CA LEU A 21 54.68 0.97 -41.87
C LEU A 21 53.22 1.14 -41.42
N PRO A 22 52.42 0.06 -41.29
CA PRO A 22 51.18 0.17 -40.55
C PRO A 22 51.59 0.52 -39.12
N ILE A 23 51.38 1.77 -38.72
CA ILE A 23 51.31 2.08 -37.30
C ILE A 23 50.06 1.33 -36.83
N GLU A 24 50.27 0.19 -36.18
CA GLU A 24 49.22 -0.48 -35.42
C GLU A 24 48.80 0.46 -34.27
N ILE A 25 47.81 1.31 -34.54
CA ILE A 25 47.12 2.12 -33.52
C ILE A 25 46.36 1.21 -32.53
N SER A 26 46.30 -0.10 -32.78
CA SER A 26 45.71 -1.14 -31.93
C SER A 26 46.44 -1.36 -30.59
N ARG A 27 47.60 -0.73 -30.37
CA ARG A 27 48.26 -0.66 -29.05
C ARG A 27 48.38 0.77 -28.52
N LEU A 28 47.33 1.58 -28.70
CA LEU A 28 47.03 2.60 -27.69
C LEU A 28 46.92 1.86 -26.36
N PHE A 29 47.84 2.18 -25.43
CA PHE A 29 47.72 1.78 -24.05
C PHE A 29 46.30 2.13 -23.60
N TYR A 30 45.46 1.11 -23.41
CA TYR A 30 44.29 1.25 -22.58
C TYR A 30 44.83 1.44 -21.17
N ILE A 31 45.15 2.69 -20.83
CA ILE A 31 45.23 3.10 -19.44
C ILE A 31 43.76 3.09 -19.03
N PRO A 32 43.29 2.10 -18.24
CA PRO A 32 41.97 2.22 -17.67
C PRO A 32 41.98 3.56 -16.95
N VAL A 33 41.09 4.48 -17.35
CA VAL A 33 40.82 5.65 -16.54
C VAL A 33 40.30 5.06 -15.24
N GLU A 34 41.17 5.02 -14.23
CA GLU A 34 40.78 4.54 -12.91
C GLU A 34 39.68 5.49 -12.47
N GLN A 35 38.44 4.99 -12.41
CA GLN A 35 37.32 5.83 -11.99
C GLN A 35 37.69 6.43 -10.63
N ALA A 36 37.73 7.77 -10.59
CA ALA A 36 38.12 8.49 -9.39
C ALA A 36 37.11 8.25 -8.26
N ILE A 37 35.91 7.76 -8.58
CA ILE A 37 34.79 7.54 -7.67
C ILE A 37 34.38 6.06 -7.74
N SER A 38 34.13 5.45 -6.60
CA SER A 38 33.55 4.11 -6.50
C SER A 38 32.22 4.17 -5.77
N TYR A 39 31.23 3.46 -6.29
CA TYR A 39 29.86 3.38 -5.79
C TYR A 39 29.52 1.92 -5.50
N SER A 40 29.17 1.59 -4.25
CA SER A 40 28.97 0.17 -3.84
C SER A 40 28.05 0.01 -2.64
N PHE A 41 27.29 -1.09 -2.61
CA PHE A 41 26.47 -1.47 -1.44
C PHE A 41 27.32 -1.76 -0.20
N GLN A 42 26.74 -1.49 0.97
CA GLN A 42 27.32 -1.77 2.28
C GLN A 42 26.31 -2.56 3.12
N PRO A 43 26.53 -3.86 3.38
CA PRO A 43 27.61 -4.71 2.84
C PRO A 43 27.44 -4.95 1.32
N ALA A 44 28.47 -5.49 0.68
CA ALA A 44 28.42 -5.79 -0.74
C ALA A 44 27.46 -6.96 -1.01
N HIS A 45 26.39 -6.69 -1.75
CA HIS A 45 25.38 -7.66 -2.18
C HIS A 45 24.94 -7.36 -3.61
N THR A 46 24.53 -8.40 -4.33
CA THR A 46 23.89 -8.29 -5.66
C THR A 46 22.44 -8.77 -5.63
N GLU A 47 22.05 -9.48 -4.57
CA GLU A 47 20.71 -10.00 -4.34
C GLU A 47 20.36 -9.97 -2.85
N VAL A 48 19.11 -9.62 -2.53
CA VAL A 48 18.57 -9.59 -1.17
C VAL A 48 17.11 -10.06 -1.15
N THR A 49 16.66 -10.58 -0.02
CA THR A 49 15.26 -10.95 0.23
C THR A 49 14.68 -10.06 1.32
N ASN A 50 13.50 -9.48 1.06
CA ASN A 50 12.80 -8.57 1.98
C ASN A 50 13.69 -7.47 2.61
N PRO A 51 14.48 -6.71 1.83
CA PRO A 51 15.27 -5.61 2.37
C PRO A 51 14.34 -4.55 3.00
N GLN A 52 14.78 -3.96 4.11
CA GLN A 52 14.17 -2.74 4.63
C GLN A 52 14.95 -1.54 4.10
N ILE A 53 16.12 -1.29 4.71
CA ILE A 53 17.04 -0.24 4.30
C ILE A 53 18.21 -0.85 3.54
N VAL A 54 18.49 -0.30 2.36
CA VAL A 54 19.72 -0.56 1.62
C VAL A 54 20.67 0.60 1.80
N SER A 55 21.91 0.30 2.17
CA SER A 55 22.96 1.29 2.34
C SER A 55 24.00 1.17 1.23
N PHE A 56 24.53 2.29 0.77
CA PHE A 56 25.63 2.31 -0.18
C PHE A 56 26.58 3.48 0.07
N SER A 57 27.84 3.25 -0.28
CA SER A 57 28.94 4.17 -0.05
C SER A 57 29.47 4.70 -1.38
N VAL A 58 29.60 6.02 -1.45
CA VAL A 58 30.30 6.75 -2.52
C VAL A 58 31.67 7.17 -1.97
N LYS A 59 32.73 6.67 -2.60
CA LYS A 59 34.13 6.96 -2.20
C LYS A 59 34.88 7.62 -3.34
N THR A 60 35.84 8.48 -3.02
CA THR A 60 36.78 9.08 -4.00
C THR A 60 38.22 8.63 -3.73
N LYS A 61 39.00 8.41 -4.79
CA LYS A 61 40.40 7.97 -4.73
C LYS A 61 41.42 9.10 -4.87
N GLN A 62 41.07 10.27 -5.42
CA GLN A 62 42.07 11.25 -5.87
C GLN A 62 41.78 12.71 -5.47
N THR A 63 40.54 13.19 -5.57
CA THR A 63 40.16 14.57 -5.26
C THR A 63 38.94 14.63 -4.36
N ASN A 64 38.91 15.58 -3.43
CA ASN A 64 37.71 15.85 -2.63
C ASN A 64 36.60 16.33 -3.57
N ILE A 65 35.41 15.75 -3.43
CA ILE A 65 34.25 16.12 -4.24
C ILE A 65 33.26 16.81 -3.31
N SER A 66 32.89 18.04 -3.64
CA SER A 66 31.79 18.73 -2.96
C SER A 66 30.52 18.52 -3.79
N ILE A 67 29.50 17.90 -3.23
CA ILE A 67 28.17 17.78 -3.84
C ILE A 67 27.17 18.64 -3.08
N ARG A 68 26.14 19.14 -3.77
CA ARG A 68 25.10 19.90 -3.10
C ARG A 68 24.07 18.94 -2.52
N ASN A 69 23.92 18.96 -1.20
CA ASN A 69 22.98 18.09 -0.53
C ASN A 69 21.54 18.50 -0.82
N ASN A 70 20.74 17.52 -1.22
CA ASN A 70 19.31 17.65 -1.38
C ASN A 70 18.64 16.40 -0.77
N PRO A 71 18.51 16.35 0.57
CA PRO A 71 17.92 15.22 1.27
C PRO A 71 16.58 14.79 0.65
N GLY A 72 16.40 13.49 0.41
CA GLY A 72 15.23 12.96 -0.28
C GLY A 72 15.31 12.98 -1.82
N LYS A 73 16.36 13.59 -2.38
CA LYS A 73 16.55 13.77 -3.83
C LYS A 73 18.01 13.63 -4.25
N ASN A 74 18.88 13.09 -3.39
CA ASN A 74 20.26 12.82 -3.80
C ASN A 74 20.33 11.61 -4.74
N LEU A 75 19.27 10.79 -4.73
CA LEU A 75 19.13 9.57 -5.49
C LEU A 75 17.87 9.56 -6.31
N LYS A 76 17.96 8.92 -7.47
CA LYS A 76 16.80 8.41 -8.20
C LYS A 76 16.83 6.89 -8.10
N VAL A 77 15.73 6.29 -7.68
CA VAL A 77 15.57 4.83 -7.63
C VAL A 77 14.53 4.42 -8.64
N GLU A 78 14.85 3.40 -9.42
CA GLU A 78 13.93 2.75 -10.35
C GLU A 78 13.84 1.26 -10.00
N ALA A 79 12.67 0.67 -10.18
CA ALA A 79 12.46 -0.76 -10.02
C ALA A 79 11.89 -1.34 -11.32
N TYR A 80 12.25 -2.58 -11.63
CA TYR A 80 11.82 -3.28 -12.82
C TYR A 80 11.30 -4.67 -12.46
N LYS A 81 10.16 -5.07 -13.01
CA LYS A 81 9.63 -6.44 -12.93
C LYS A 81 9.63 -7.05 -14.32
N ASN A 82 10.33 -8.16 -14.52
CA ASN A 82 10.48 -8.81 -15.83
C ASN A 82 10.93 -7.87 -16.96
N GLY A 83 11.77 -6.87 -16.65
CA GLY A 83 12.26 -5.87 -17.59
C GLY A 83 11.32 -4.68 -17.84
N THR A 84 10.10 -4.70 -17.29
CA THR A 84 9.17 -3.56 -17.34
C THR A 84 9.39 -2.64 -16.13
N PRO A 85 9.54 -1.31 -16.31
CA PRO A 85 9.70 -0.39 -15.21
C PRO A 85 8.42 -0.30 -14.37
N MET A 86 8.59 -0.22 -13.05
CA MET A 86 7.51 0.07 -12.11
C MET A 86 7.27 1.57 -12.10
N GLU A 87 6.13 2.00 -12.67
CA GLU A 87 5.74 3.41 -12.68
C GLU A 87 5.47 3.92 -11.26
N ASN A 88 5.81 5.19 -11.00
CA ASN A 88 5.55 5.88 -9.74
C ASN A 88 6.08 5.16 -8.48
N LEU A 89 7.22 4.49 -8.58
CA LEU A 89 7.87 3.85 -7.42
C LEU A 89 8.07 4.87 -6.28
N VAL A 90 7.54 4.53 -5.12
CA VAL A 90 7.76 5.25 -3.87
C VAL A 90 8.94 4.63 -3.14
N TYR A 91 9.82 5.46 -2.59
CA TYR A 91 10.94 5.06 -1.73
C TYR A 91 11.26 6.20 -0.77
N SER A 92 11.95 5.90 0.33
CA SER A 92 12.36 6.92 1.30
C SER A 92 13.87 6.95 1.44
N GLU A 93 14.51 8.01 0.97
CA GLU A 93 15.91 8.28 1.30
C GLU A 93 15.97 8.82 2.73
N LEU A 94 16.80 8.21 3.58
CA LEU A 94 16.99 8.70 4.94
C LEU A 94 17.77 10.01 4.90
N GLU A 95 17.25 11.05 5.53
CA GLU A 95 17.82 12.39 5.49
C GLU A 95 19.24 12.43 6.07
N ILE A 96 20.15 13.05 5.33
CA ILE A 96 21.54 13.30 5.74
C ILE A 96 21.79 14.79 5.62
N GLY A 97 22.23 15.47 6.68
CA GLY A 97 22.58 16.91 6.63
C GLY A 97 21.41 17.85 6.36
N ARG A 98 21.68 19.15 6.08
CA ARG A 98 20.63 20.12 5.74
C ARG A 98 20.55 20.37 4.23
N ILE A 99 19.37 20.79 3.76
CA ILE A 99 19.14 21.19 2.38
C ILE A 99 20.10 22.30 1.98
N GLY A 100 20.81 22.10 0.87
CA GLY A 100 21.69 23.08 0.26
C GLY A 100 23.06 23.24 0.93
N GLU A 101 23.37 22.45 1.96
CA GLU A 101 24.73 22.32 2.47
C GLU A 101 25.58 21.49 1.50
N ASP A 102 26.85 21.84 1.41
CA ASP A 102 27.83 21.09 0.62
C ASP A 102 28.31 19.87 1.41
N ILE A 103 28.17 18.67 0.84
CA ILE A 103 28.78 17.45 1.37
C ILE A 103 30.12 17.24 0.68
N VAL A 104 31.18 17.22 1.48
CA VAL A 104 32.53 16.94 0.99
C VAL A 104 32.86 15.46 1.16
N ILE A 105 32.89 14.75 0.05
CA ILE A 105 33.33 13.36 -0.04
C ILE A 105 34.85 13.34 -0.10
N THR A 106 35.48 12.64 0.84
CA THR A 106 36.93 12.43 0.87
C THR A 106 37.27 10.95 0.91
N ARG A 107 38.56 10.61 0.79
CA ARG A 107 39.03 9.22 0.91
C ARG A 107 38.68 8.60 2.28
N ASP A 108 38.80 9.39 3.34
CA ASP A 108 38.62 8.94 4.73
C ASP A 108 37.20 9.20 5.24
N ASN A 109 36.43 10.04 4.55
CA ASN A 109 35.04 10.35 4.86
C ASN A 109 34.16 10.08 3.61
N PRO A 110 33.79 8.83 3.35
CA PRO A 110 32.92 8.49 2.24
C PRO A 110 31.49 8.94 2.52
N LEU A 111 30.75 9.29 1.47
CA LEU A 111 29.32 9.55 1.60
C LEU A 111 28.59 8.21 1.76
N LEU A 112 27.84 8.08 2.85
CA LEU A 112 26.92 6.96 3.08
C LEU A 112 25.52 7.45 2.77
N LEU A 113 24.82 6.75 1.88
CA LEU A 113 23.41 6.99 1.59
C LEU A 113 22.62 5.76 2.00
N GLN A 114 21.39 5.99 2.47
CA GLN A 114 20.50 4.93 2.91
C GLN A 114 19.12 5.17 2.30
N VAL A 115 18.54 4.11 1.74
CA VAL A 115 17.21 4.16 1.16
C VAL A 115 16.38 3.03 1.74
N ASP A 116 15.22 3.37 2.29
CA ASP A 116 14.17 2.42 2.61
C ASP A 116 13.46 2.02 1.30
N ILE A 117 13.66 0.77 0.93
CA ILE A 117 12.97 0.12 -0.19
C ILE A 117 12.07 -1.00 0.31
N SER A 118 11.71 -1.01 1.60
CA SER A 118 10.81 -2.02 2.16
C SER A 118 9.52 -2.14 1.34
N GLN A 119 8.94 -3.33 1.38
CA GLN A 119 7.70 -3.61 0.66
C GLN A 119 6.56 -2.66 1.08
N LYS A 120 6.51 -2.31 2.38
CA LYS A 120 5.58 -1.32 2.94
C LYS A 120 5.76 0.08 2.37
N VAL A 121 7.00 0.51 2.14
CA VAL A 121 7.30 1.83 1.57
C VAL A 121 7.07 1.84 0.06
N THR A 122 7.51 0.79 -0.62
CA THR A 122 7.44 0.70 -2.09
C THR A 122 6.06 0.33 -2.62
N GLY A 123 5.23 -0.33 -1.80
CA GLY A 123 3.94 -0.88 -2.21
C GLY A 123 4.04 -2.01 -3.23
N LEU A 124 5.25 -2.56 -3.46
CA LEU A 124 5.46 -3.59 -4.47
C LEU A 124 4.97 -4.95 -3.98
N PRO A 125 4.12 -5.67 -4.72
CA PRO A 125 3.69 -7.02 -4.38
C PRO A 125 4.85 -8.02 -4.33
N ASP A 126 4.55 -9.24 -3.89
CA ASP A 126 5.53 -10.33 -3.90
C ASP A 126 6.06 -10.61 -5.31
N GLY A 127 7.32 -11.05 -5.34
CA GLY A 127 8.04 -11.44 -6.54
C GLY A 127 9.43 -10.83 -6.65
N GLU A 128 10.06 -11.11 -7.79
CA GLU A 128 11.40 -10.66 -8.08
C GLU A 128 11.40 -9.31 -8.81
N TYR A 129 12.25 -8.42 -8.35
CA TYR A 129 12.44 -7.07 -8.86
C TYR A 129 13.92 -6.78 -9.06
N PHE A 130 14.20 -5.88 -9.99
CA PHE A 130 15.53 -5.37 -10.23
C PHE A 130 15.56 -3.86 -9.98
N PHE A 131 16.29 -3.44 -8.97
CA PHE A 131 16.40 -2.05 -8.57
C PHE A 131 17.66 -1.42 -9.17
N ARG A 132 17.53 -0.17 -9.62
CA ARG A 132 18.63 0.68 -10.10
C ARG A 132 18.68 1.97 -9.30
N PHE A 133 19.87 2.29 -8.79
CA PHE A 133 20.11 3.47 -7.96
C PHE A 133 21.04 4.44 -8.68
N TYR A 134 20.55 5.63 -9.02
CA TYR A 134 21.29 6.67 -9.73
C TYR A 134 21.61 7.84 -8.80
N LEU A 135 22.87 8.27 -8.78
CA LEU A 135 23.27 9.51 -8.13
C LEU A 135 22.81 10.70 -8.98
N GLN A 136 22.26 11.75 -8.35
CA GLN A 136 21.65 12.88 -9.07
C GLN A 136 22.54 14.12 -9.21
N ASP A 137 23.62 14.25 -8.42
CA ASP A 137 24.54 15.40 -8.56
C ASP A 137 25.31 15.30 -9.88
N ASP A 138 25.41 16.40 -10.63
CA ASP A 138 26.09 16.46 -11.94
C ASP A 138 27.53 15.92 -11.90
N LYS A 139 28.23 16.06 -10.75
CA LYS A 139 29.60 15.56 -10.58
C LYS A 139 29.67 14.03 -10.40
N LEU A 140 28.54 13.40 -10.13
CA LEU A 140 28.38 11.97 -9.87
C LEU A 140 27.50 11.27 -10.92
N ALA A 141 26.81 12.03 -11.80
CA ALA A 141 25.80 11.52 -12.72
C ALA A 141 26.35 10.61 -13.84
N GLU A 142 27.65 10.65 -14.13
CA GLU A 142 28.30 9.78 -15.13
C GLU A 142 28.67 8.38 -14.61
N ILE A 143 28.39 8.09 -13.33
CA ILE A 143 28.68 6.79 -12.73
C ILE A 143 27.55 5.81 -13.07
N GLU A 144 27.92 4.59 -13.48
CA GLU A 144 26.96 3.50 -13.70
C GLU A 144 26.07 3.28 -12.45
N PRO A 145 24.76 3.07 -12.63
CA PRO A 145 23.87 2.85 -11.50
C PRO A 145 24.24 1.57 -10.75
N LEU A 146 24.02 1.59 -9.43
CA LEU A 146 24.07 0.35 -8.67
C LEU A 146 22.82 -0.46 -8.98
N GLU A 147 23.03 -1.76 -9.13
CA GLU A 147 21.97 -2.70 -9.47
C GLU A 147 21.79 -3.74 -8.35
N LEU A 148 20.55 -3.97 -7.94
CA LEU A 148 20.21 -4.90 -6.87
C LEU A 148 19.02 -5.76 -7.27
N LYS A 149 19.19 -7.08 -7.24
CA LYS A 149 18.06 -8.01 -7.32
C LYS A 149 17.38 -8.08 -5.95
N VAL A 150 16.07 -7.87 -5.92
CA VAL A 150 15.28 -7.93 -4.70
C VAL A 150 14.17 -8.96 -4.88
N ASN A 151 14.07 -9.89 -3.95
CA ASN A 151 12.97 -10.84 -3.89
C ASN A 151 12.06 -10.49 -2.71
N TYR A 152 10.82 -10.12 -2.99
CA TYR A 152 9.80 -9.91 -1.97
C TYR A 152 8.95 -11.16 -1.77
N ILE A 153 8.88 -11.60 -0.51
CA ILE A 153 8.07 -12.73 -0.07
C ILE A 153 7.40 -12.35 1.24
N SER A 154 6.09 -12.16 1.21
CA SER A 154 5.27 -11.84 2.37
C SER A 154 4.65 -13.10 2.99
N ASP A 155 4.36 -13.05 4.29
CA ASP A 155 3.56 -14.08 5.00
C ASP A 155 2.52 -13.39 5.90
N PRO A 156 1.57 -12.65 5.29
CA PRO A 156 0.61 -11.84 6.02
C PRO A 156 -0.28 -12.68 6.93
N LYS A 157 -0.54 -12.18 8.15
CA LYS A 157 -1.42 -12.81 9.12
C LYS A 157 -2.76 -12.08 9.22
N TYR A 158 -3.82 -12.86 9.36
CA TYR A 158 -5.15 -12.34 9.63
C TYR A 158 -5.44 -12.44 11.12
N TYR A 159 -5.94 -11.36 11.72
CA TYR A 159 -6.41 -11.38 13.10
C TYR A 159 -7.93 -11.49 13.08
N LYS A 160 -8.43 -12.51 13.78
CA LYS A 160 -9.86 -12.81 13.85
C LYS A 160 -10.64 -11.61 14.36
N SER A 161 -11.78 -11.34 13.75
CA SER A 161 -12.71 -10.31 14.21
C SER A 161 -13.26 -10.66 15.59
N LEU A 162 -13.55 -9.64 16.39
CA LEU A 162 -13.94 -9.80 17.80
C LEU A 162 -15.41 -9.50 18.02
N ASN A 163 -15.98 -10.16 19.03
CA ASN A 163 -17.37 -9.99 19.48
C ASN A 163 -17.47 -9.46 20.92
N PHE A 164 -16.37 -8.95 21.44
CA PHE A 164 -16.29 -8.43 22.80
C PHE A 164 -15.35 -7.24 22.83
N GLU A 165 -15.55 -6.37 23.81
CA GLU A 165 -14.61 -5.30 24.14
C GLU A 165 -13.70 -5.80 25.27
N PRO A 166 -12.38 -5.52 25.20
CA PRO A 166 -11.50 -5.70 26.34
C PRO A 166 -12.02 -4.92 27.55
N LYS A 167 -11.71 -5.40 28.75
CA LYS A 167 -12.17 -4.76 29.99
C LYS A 167 -11.68 -3.30 30.07
N ASP A 168 -12.58 -2.41 30.50
CA ASP A 168 -12.35 -0.96 30.70
C ASP A 168 -12.02 -0.19 29.40
N ASN A 169 -12.27 -0.82 28.24
CA ASN A 169 -12.07 -0.25 26.92
C ASN A 169 -13.36 -0.31 26.09
N MET A 170 -13.48 0.63 25.14
CA MET A 170 -14.48 0.62 24.08
C MET A 170 -13.82 0.43 22.72
N GLY A 171 -14.51 -0.22 21.78
CA GLY A 171 -14.05 -0.40 20.41
C GLY A 171 -14.48 0.73 19.49
N LEU A 172 -13.52 1.29 18.73
CA LEU A 172 -13.76 2.28 17.69
C LEU A 172 -13.48 1.65 16.33
N VAL A 173 -14.48 1.57 15.46
CA VAL A 173 -14.27 1.20 14.05
C VAL A 173 -13.91 2.47 13.28
N LEU A 174 -12.65 2.56 12.86
CA LEU A 174 -12.07 3.69 12.16
C LEU A 174 -11.75 3.27 10.73
N TYR A 175 -12.18 4.05 9.75
CA TYR A 175 -11.87 3.80 8.35
C TYR A 175 -10.60 4.55 7.98
N PHE A 176 -9.68 3.88 7.27
CA PHE A 176 -8.42 4.47 6.83
C PHE A 176 -8.18 4.17 5.35
N PRO A 177 -7.69 5.14 4.56
CA PRO A 177 -7.27 4.90 3.19
C PRO A 177 -6.10 3.91 3.10
N SER A 178 -6.11 3.06 2.07
CA SER A 178 -4.91 2.37 1.60
C SER A 178 -3.83 3.37 1.18
N PRO A 179 -2.53 2.99 1.18
CA PRO A 179 -1.45 3.88 0.75
C PRO A 179 -1.66 4.53 -0.62
N ASP A 180 -2.28 3.81 -1.57
CA ASP A 180 -2.58 4.26 -2.92
C ASP A 180 -3.94 4.99 -3.06
N ASN A 181 -4.63 5.29 -1.95
CA ASN A 181 -5.96 5.93 -1.92
C ASN A 181 -7.01 5.23 -2.80
N LYS A 182 -6.91 3.90 -3.00
CA LYS A 182 -7.94 3.14 -3.73
C LYS A 182 -9.02 2.59 -2.82
N TYR A 183 -8.66 2.18 -1.62
CA TYR A 183 -9.54 1.45 -0.72
C TYR A 183 -9.70 2.17 0.61
N LEU A 184 -10.90 2.10 1.16
CA LEU A 184 -11.18 2.57 2.51
C LEU A 184 -11.37 1.35 3.42
N VAL A 185 -10.41 1.12 4.30
CA VAL A 185 -10.28 -0.10 5.08
C VAL A 185 -10.72 0.17 6.53
N PRO A 186 -11.75 -0.53 7.05
CA PRO A 186 -12.15 -0.40 8.44
C PRO A 186 -11.15 -1.10 9.36
N VAL A 187 -10.85 -0.51 10.51
CA VAL A 187 -9.92 -1.00 11.52
C VAL A 187 -10.50 -0.76 12.90
N THR A 188 -10.49 -1.76 13.77
CA THR A 188 -10.94 -1.57 15.16
C THR A 188 -9.77 -1.18 16.05
N ARG A 189 -9.87 0.00 16.67
CA ARG A 189 -9.01 0.44 17.76
C ARG A 189 -9.73 0.37 19.10
N PHE A 190 -9.17 -0.37 20.05
CA PHE A 190 -9.64 -0.34 21.44
C PHE A 190 -8.98 0.80 22.20
N VAL A 191 -9.78 1.62 22.87
CA VAL A 191 -9.32 2.76 23.68
C VAL A 191 -9.98 2.73 25.05
N PRO A 192 -9.42 3.39 26.07
CA PRO A 192 -10.08 3.52 27.36
C PRO A 192 -11.50 4.10 27.21
N ASP A 193 -12.43 3.58 28.00
CA ASP A 193 -13.83 4.02 27.98
C ASP A 193 -13.97 5.53 28.11
N SER A 194 -14.80 6.12 27.25
CA SER A 194 -15.02 7.56 27.20
C SER A 194 -16.50 7.89 27.08
N LYS A 195 -16.96 8.86 27.88
CA LYS A 195 -18.31 9.44 27.74
C LYS A 195 -18.46 10.32 26.50
N SER A 196 -17.34 10.73 25.89
CA SER A 196 -17.30 11.63 24.74
C SER A 196 -17.00 10.86 23.46
N VAL A 197 -17.79 9.83 23.15
CA VAL A 197 -17.54 8.87 22.05
C VAL A 197 -17.19 9.57 20.74
N LEU A 198 -18.03 10.50 20.25
CA LEU A 198 -17.78 11.25 19.00
C LEU A 198 -16.41 11.96 18.97
N THR A 199 -16.08 12.67 20.05
CA THR A 199 -14.82 13.39 20.17
C THR A 199 -13.64 12.42 20.24
N THR A 200 -13.78 11.33 21.00
CA THR A 200 -12.74 10.30 21.09
C THR A 200 -12.54 9.60 19.75
N THR A 201 -13.60 9.33 19.00
CA THR A 201 -13.54 8.75 17.65
C THR A 201 -12.79 9.67 16.68
N ILE A 202 -13.20 10.94 16.54
CA ILE A 202 -12.55 11.84 15.57
C ILE A 202 -11.07 12.10 15.93
N GLN A 203 -10.74 12.19 17.22
CA GLN A 203 -9.36 12.37 17.67
C GLN A 203 -8.50 11.14 17.37
N ASN A 204 -9.05 9.93 17.50
CA ASN A 204 -8.33 8.72 17.13
C ASN A 204 -8.20 8.57 15.61
N LEU A 205 -9.21 8.97 14.84
CA LEU A 205 -9.11 9.03 13.39
C LEU A 205 -8.01 10.01 12.95
N ALA A 206 -7.98 11.22 13.52
CA ALA A 206 -6.98 12.25 13.21
C ALA A 206 -5.53 11.81 13.52
N ARG A 207 -5.33 10.88 14.46
CA ARG A 207 -4.01 10.30 14.76
C ARG A 207 -3.48 9.37 13.67
N GLY A 208 -4.33 8.97 12.73
CA GLY A 208 -4.00 8.01 11.67
C GLY A 208 -4.05 6.55 12.13
N ALA A 209 -3.81 5.65 11.17
CA ALA A 209 -3.79 4.21 11.40
C ALA A 209 -2.57 3.77 12.21
N ASP A 210 -2.66 2.64 12.91
CA ASP A 210 -1.49 2.00 13.53
C ASP A 210 -0.48 1.57 12.44
N PRO A 211 0.83 1.83 12.61
CA PRO A 211 1.86 1.42 11.64
C PRO A 211 1.86 -0.07 11.27
N GLU A 212 1.40 -0.95 12.15
CA GLU A 212 1.27 -2.39 11.86
C GLU A 212 0.24 -2.71 10.77
N THR A 213 -0.70 -1.79 10.51
CA THR A 213 -1.70 -1.93 9.43
C THR A 213 -1.17 -1.51 8.06
N ALA A 214 -0.03 -0.81 8.00
CA ALA A 214 0.48 -0.16 6.79
C ALA A 214 -0.52 0.73 6.02
N LEU A 215 -1.62 1.15 6.65
CA LEU A 215 -2.55 2.13 6.11
C LEU A 215 -2.04 3.56 6.36
N GLN A 216 -2.71 4.56 5.80
CA GLN A 216 -2.26 5.95 5.94
C GLN A 216 -2.30 6.45 7.40
N GLN A 217 -1.19 7.08 7.83
CA GLN A 217 -0.97 7.49 9.23
C GLN A 217 -1.10 9.00 9.48
N GLN A 218 -1.01 9.86 8.46
CA GLN A 218 -0.93 11.31 8.70
C GLN A 218 -1.77 12.10 7.71
N GLY A 219 -2.38 13.19 8.19
CA GLY A 219 -3.10 14.16 7.36
C GLY A 219 -4.28 13.55 6.57
N ILE A 220 -4.88 12.47 7.08
CA ILE A 220 -5.91 11.72 6.36
C ILE A 220 -7.27 12.43 6.33
N ILE A 221 -7.54 13.33 7.29
CA ILE A 221 -8.78 14.09 7.40
C ILE A 221 -8.48 15.58 7.55
N PRO A 222 -9.41 16.48 7.18
CA PRO A 222 -9.30 17.88 7.52
C PRO A 222 -9.30 18.11 9.04
N ASP A 223 -8.66 19.19 9.48
CA ASP A 223 -8.67 19.57 10.89
C ASP A 223 -10.12 19.82 11.36
N VAL A 224 -10.48 19.20 12.49
CA VAL A 224 -11.84 19.26 13.05
C VAL A 224 -11.83 20.08 14.34
N ILE A 225 -12.59 21.17 14.35
CA ILE A 225 -12.77 22.05 15.50
C ILE A 225 -13.67 21.38 16.55
N LYS A 226 -14.80 20.82 16.10
CA LYS A 226 -15.84 20.29 16.99
C LYS A 226 -16.70 19.24 16.31
N VAL A 227 -17.16 18.28 17.10
CA VAL A 227 -18.19 17.31 16.72
C VAL A 227 -19.33 17.32 17.73
N TYR A 228 -20.56 17.17 17.24
CA TYR A 228 -21.77 16.97 18.05
C TYR A 228 -22.81 16.20 17.24
N TYR A 229 -23.94 15.84 17.83
CA TYR A 229 -25.02 15.17 17.12
C TYR A 229 -26.38 15.76 17.44
N SER A 230 -27.32 15.59 16.50
CA SER A 230 -28.76 15.82 16.71
C SER A 230 -29.53 14.73 15.99
N GLY A 231 -30.36 13.99 16.72
CA GLY A 231 -30.98 12.76 16.20
C GLY A 231 -29.92 11.76 15.75
N SER A 232 -29.98 11.35 14.48
CA SER A 232 -29.02 10.42 13.86
C SER A 232 -27.95 11.10 13.00
N THR A 233 -27.88 12.43 13.03
CA THR A 233 -26.92 13.22 12.25
C THR A 233 -25.76 13.65 13.14
N VAL A 234 -24.53 13.33 12.74
CA VAL A 234 -23.31 13.88 13.33
C VAL A 234 -22.95 15.16 12.60
N TYR A 235 -22.72 16.25 13.33
CA TYR A 235 -22.24 17.51 12.79
C TYR A 235 -20.74 17.60 13.03
N VAL A 236 -19.98 17.80 11.95
CA VAL A 236 -18.53 17.90 11.97
C VAL A 236 -18.13 19.29 11.51
N MET A 237 -17.61 20.09 12.44
CA MET A 237 -17.13 21.43 12.18
C MET A 237 -15.66 21.37 11.78
N LEU A 238 -15.38 21.66 10.51
CA LEU A 238 -14.04 21.68 9.93
C LEU A 238 -13.42 23.07 10.10
N ASP A 239 -12.10 23.09 10.29
CA ASP A 239 -11.30 24.31 10.26
C ASP A 239 -11.12 24.77 8.80
N PRO A 240 -11.56 25.98 8.44
CA PRO A 240 -11.38 26.50 7.07
C PRO A 240 -9.90 26.67 6.66
N ASP A 241 -8.97 26.75 7.61
CA ASP A 241 -7.54 26.86 7.35
C ASP A 241 -6.83 25.50 7.21
N SER A 242 -7.57 24.41 7.40
CA SER A 242 -7.08 23.05 7.22
C SER A 242 -6.41 22.88 5.85
N LYS A 243 -5.15 22.43 5.85
CA LYS A 243 -4.40 22.18 4.61
C LYS A 243 -5.09 21.12 3.74
N LYS A 244 -5.79 20.16 4.35
CA LYS A 244 -6.45 19.08 3.62
C LYS A 244 -7.61 19.58 2.76
N LEU A 245 -8.24 20.70 3.11
CA LEU A 245 -9.29 21.32 2.28
C LEU A 245 -8.76 21.83 0.93
N LYS A 246 -7.43 22.02 0.79
CA LYS A 246 -6.79 22.46 -0.45
C LYS A 246 -6.39 21.31 -1.38
N ASP A 247 -6.41 20.07 -0.87
CA ASP A 247 -6.05 18.84 -1.59
C ASP A 247 -7.33 18.24 -2.21
N THR A 248 -7.90 18.92 -3.21
CA THR A 248 -9.20 18.55 -3.79
C THR A 248 -9.21 17.15 -4.41
N GLU A 249 -8.04 16.65 -4.86
CA GLU A 249 -7.88 15.31 -5.41
C GLU A 249 -8.21 14.22 -4.39
N ASN A 250 -7.71 14.35 -3.16
CA ASN A 250 -7.92 13.34 -2.11
C ASN A 250 -8.96 13.75 -1.06
N LEU A 251 -9.52 14.95 -1.16
CA LEU A 251 -10.45 15.49 -0.17
C LEU A 251 -11.75 14.66 -0.09
N HIS A 252 -12.25 14.14 -1.20
CA HIS A 252 -13.44 13.29 -1.19
C HIS A 252 -13.24 12.04 -0.31
N MET A 253 -12.12 11.33 -0.50
CA MET A 253 -11.76 10.18 0.32
C MET A 253 -11.54 10.56 1.80
N ALA A 254 -10.94 11.72 2.06
CA ALA A 254 -10.75 12.24 3.42
C ALA A 254 -12.08 12.52 4.14
N LEU A 255 -13.10 12.97 3.41
CA LEU A 255 -14.43 13.20 3.96
C LEU A 255 -15.20 11.90 4.15
N ASP A 256 -15.13 10.98 3.18
CA ASP A 256 -15.72 9.64 3.30
C ASP A 256 -15.14 8.89 4.51
N THR A 257 -13.83 9.02 4.75
CA THR A 257 -13.16 8.52 5.96
C THR A 257 -13.89 8.96 7.24
N ILE A 258 -14.30 10.23 7.32
CA ILE A 258 -15.12 10.75 8.44
C ILE A 258 -16.53 10.17 8.41
N VAL A 259 -17.19 10.14 7.25
CA VAL A 259 -18.58 9.64 7.10
C VAL A 259 -18.69 8.20 7.55
N TYR A 260 -17.87 7.29 7.02
CA TYR A 260 -17.89 5.88 7.37
C TYR A 260 -17.57 5.68 8.86
N THR A 261 -16.49 6.30 9.35
CA THR A 261 -16.10 6.22 10.77
C THR A 261 -17.20 6.70 11.73
N MET A 262 -17.83 7.84 11.43
CA MET A 262 -18.86 8.40 12.32
C MET A 262 -20.18 7.64 12.28
N THR A 263 -20.45 6.92 11.20
CA THR A 263 -21.68 6.13 11.03
C THR A 263 -21.58 4.69 11.53
N GLU A 264 -20.39 4.23 11.90
CA GLU A 264 -20.21 3.02 12.72
C GLU A 264 -20.65 3.22 14.18
N ILE A 265 -20.68 4.47 14.66
CA ILE A 265 -21.15 4.77 16.01
C ILE A 265 -22.65 4.41 16.08
N PRO A 266 -23.08 3.59 17.07
CA PRO A 266 -24.47 3.18 17.18
C PRO A 266 -25.44 4.37 17.13
N GLN A 267 -26.54 4.18 16.38
CA GLN A 267 -27.60 5.17 16.12
C GLN A 267 -27.23 6.32 15.16
N MET A 268 -25.95 6.53 14.85
CA MET A 268 -25.54 7.52 13.86
C MET A 268 -25.73 6.97 12.44
N ARG A 269 -26.14 7.85 11.52
CA ARG A 269 -26.55 7.43 10.16
C ARG A 269 -26.01 8.32 9.04
N ARG A 270 -25.62 9.56 9.34
CA ARG A 270 -25.17 10.54 8.36
C ARG A 270 -24.33 11.62 9.01
N VAL A 271 -23.53 12.31 8.20
CA VAL A 271 -22.63 13.38 8.65
C VAL A 271 -22.98 14.68 7.92
N GLN A 272 -23.17 15.76 8.67
CA GLN A 272 -23.28 17.11 8.13
C GLN A 272 -21.97 17.86 8.38
N PHE A 273 -21.27 18.24 7.32
CA PHE A 273 -20.08 19.09 7.43
C PHE A 273 -20.46 20.57 7.58
N LEU A 274 -19.68 21.29 8.37
CA LEU A 274 -19.78 22.73 8.60
C LEU A 274 -18.38 23.36 8.46
N LEU A 275 -18.29 24.60 7.96
CA LEU A 275 -17.07 25.41 8.01
C LEU A 275 -17.26 26.52 9.04
N ASP A 276 -16.45 26.52 10.11
CA ASP A 276 -16.53 27.55 11.18
C ASP A 276 -17.98 27.80 11.66
N ASP A 277 -18.66 26.70 12.05
CA ASP A 277 -20.07 26.64 12.50
C ASP A 277 -21.13 27.05 11.46
N LYS A 278 -20.75 27.27 10.21
CA LYS A 278 -21.67 27.62 9.12
C LYS A 278 -21.93 26.45 8.21
N ARG A 279 -23.21 26.22 7.90
CA ARG A 279 -23.62 25.35 6.79
C ARG A 279 -23.25 26.07 5.50
N VAL A 280 -22.57 25.35 4.61
CA VAL A 280 -22.10 25.85 3.33
C VAL A 280 -22.63 24.98 2.21
N ASP A 281 -22.74 25.55 1.01
CA ASP A 281 -23.15 24.79 -0.17
C ASP A 281 -22.05 23.83 -0.61
N GLU A 282 -20.80 24.29 -0.54
CA GLU A 282 -19.60 23.53 -0.86
C GLU A 282 -18.54 23.77 0.24
N ILE A 283 -17.83 22.71 0.63
CA ILE A 283 -16.69 22.80 1.57
C ILE A 283 -15.36 23.05 0.86
N ALA A 284 -15.29 22.70 -0.42
CA ALA A 284 -14.21 23.00 -1.36
C ALA A 284 -14.81 23.01 -2.78
N PRO A 285 -14.15 23.63 -3.78
CA PRO A 285 -14.69 23.71 -5.13
C PRO A 285 -15.12 22.34 -5.68
N GLY A 286 -16.41 22.19 -6.00
CA GLY A 286 -16.97 20.96 -6.54
C GLY A 286 -17.30 19.88 -5.51
N ILE A 287 -17.14 20.15 -4.21
CA ILE A 287 -17.48 19.23 -3.12
C ILE A 287 -18.67 19.78 -2.34
N ALA A 288 -19.86 19.30 -2.68
CA ALA A 288 -21.11 19.74 -2.09
C ALA A 288 -21.21 19.32 -0.62
N ALA A 289 -21.61 20.25 0.25
CA ALA A 289 -21.81 20.00 1.68
C ALA A 289 -23.13 20.57 2.20
N ARG A 290 -24.02 21.03 1.30
CA ARG A 290 -25.33 21.51 1.70
C ARG A 290 -26.06 20.42 2.47
N ASP A 291 -26.23 19.24 1.90
CA ASP A 291 -26.98 18.14 2.52
C ASP A 291 -26.07 17.20 3.32
N PRO A 292 -26.59 16.51 4.34
CA PRO A 292 -25.82 15.51 5.07
C PRO A 292 -25.38 14.36 4.16
N TRP A 293 -24.12 13.96 4.30
CA TRP A 293 -23.50 12.84 3.60
C TRP A 293 -23.88 11.51 4.27
N LEU A 294 -24.15 10.50 3.45
CA LEU A 294 -24.45 9.14 3.89
C LEU A 294 -23.32 8.19 3.43
N PRO A 295 -22.97 7.17 4.21
CA PRO A 295 -22.11 6.10 3.72
C PRO A 295 -22.84 5.31 2.63
N ASP A 296 -22.10 4.69 1.72
CA ASP A 296 -22.68 3.70 0.82
C ASP A 296 -23.00 2.43 1.62
N THR A 297 -24.27 2.03 1.65
CA THR A 297 -24.74 0.84 2.35
C THR A 297 -25.18 -0.26 1.40
N SER A 298 -24.87 -0.14 0.10
CA SER A 298 -25.10 -1.23 -0.85
C SER A 298 -24.27 -2.47 -0.48
N PRO A 299 -24.74 -3.67 -0.85
CA PRO A 299 -24.06 -4.91 -0.52
C PRO A 299 -22.60 -4.92 -0.99
N ALA A 300 -21.71 -5.42 -0.15
CA ALA A 300 -20.28 -5.42 -0.39
C ALA A 300 -19.67 -6.80 -0.12
N ALA A 301 -18.75 -7.22 -0.99
CA ALA A 301 -17.86 -8.35 -0.79
C ALA A 301 -16.66 -7.91 0.05
N TYR A 302 -16.43 -8.54 1.19
CA TYR A 302 -15.33 -8.19 2.08
C TYR A 302 -14.06 -8.94 1.67
N LEU A 303 -13.21 -8.30 0.88
CA LEU A 303 -11.98 -8.88 0.35
C LEU A 303 -10.79 -8.62 1.28
N ALA A 304 -9.73 -9.42 1.14
CA ALA A 304 -8.52 -9.27 1.94
C ALA A 304 -7.53 -8.32 1.23
N TYR A 305 -7.23 -7.21 1.88
CA TYR A 305 -6.12 -6.33 1.51
C TYR A 305 -4.83 -6.81 2.17
N ASN A 306 -3.81 -7.11 1.37
CA ASN A 306 -2.49 -7.54 1.81
C ASN A 306 -1.61 -6.32 2.09
N THR A 307 -1.25 -6.16 3.35
CA THR A 307 -0.38 -5.09 3.87
C THR A 307 1.04 -5.60 4.15
N PHE A 308 1.40 -6.72 3.52
CA PHE A 308 2.63 -7.51 3.61
C PHE A 308 2.80 -8.27 4.93
N ASP A 309 2.46 -7.64 6.06
CA ASP A 309 2.48 -8.32 7.37
C ASP A 309 1.10 -8.80 7.80
N ARG A 310 0.04 -8.17 7.26
CA ARG A 310 -1.33 -8.44 7.66
C ARG A 310 -2.30 -8.50 6.50
N TYR A 311 -3.32 -9.33 6.68
CA TYR A 311 -4.56 -9.19 5.92
C TYR A 311 -5.55 -8.32 6.68
N LEU A 312 -6.17 -7.38 5.98
CA LEU A 312 -7.26 -6.55 6.48
C LEU A 312 -8.48 -6.70 5.55
N LEU A 313 -9.64 -7.03 6.11
CA LEU A 313 -10.86 -7.13 5.31
C LEU A 313 -11.44 -5.74 5.01
N PHE A 314 -11.81 -5.46 3.77
CA PHE A 314 -12.44 -4.20 3.39
C PHE A 314 -13.65 -4.43 2.46
N PRO A 315 -14.67 -3.56 2.51
CA PRO A 315 -15.85 -3.69 1.66
C PRO A 315 -15.53 -3.26 0.22
N TYR A 316 -15.56 -4.21 -0.72
CA TYR A 316 -15.57 -3.97 -2.16
C TYR A 316 -16.98 -4.16 -2.70
N ARG A 317 -17.45 -3.22 -3.53
CA ARG A 317 -18.82 -3.24 -4.06
C ARG A 317 -18.77 -3.56 -5.55
N PRO A 318 -19.09 -4.80 -5.96
CA PRO A 318 -19.24 -5.12 -7.38
C PRO A 318 -20.47 -4.40 -7.95
N ASP A 319 -20.52 -4.27 -9.27
CA ASP A 319 -21.73 -3.77 -9.95
C ASP A 319 -22.84 -4.82 -9.86
N LEU A 320 -23.89 -4.51 -9.12
CA LEU A 320 -25.07 -5.36 -8.93
C LEU A 320 -26.31 -4.79 -9.63
N SER A 321 -26.15 -3.81 -10.52
CA SER A 321 -27.28 -3.11 -11.15
C SER A 321 -28.21 -4.01 -11.96
N GLU A 322 -27.69 -5.08 -12.55
CA GLU A 322 -28.44 -6.06 -13.35
C GLU A 322 -28.97 -7.23 -12.49
N VAL A 323 -28.77 -7.20 -11.17
CA VAL A 323 -29.10 -8.32 -10.27
C VAL A 323 -30.37 -8.03 -9.48
N GLU A 324 -31.47 -8.68 -9.88
CA GLU A 324 -32.80 -8.38 -9.35
C GLU A 324 -33.12 -9.08 -8.02
N THR A 325 -32.56 -10.26 -7.76
CA THR A 325 -32.92 -11.07 -6.59
C THR A 325 -31.82 -11.11 -5.54
N VAL A 326 -32.21 -11.17 -4.26
CA VAL A 326 -31.29 -11.38 -3.13
C VAL A 326 -30.44 -12.64 -3.32
N ARG A 327 -31.02 -13.69 -3.91
CA ARG A 327 -30.32 -14.94 -4.23
C ARG A 327 -29.17 -14.69 -5.19
N ASP A 328 -29.45 -14.05 -6.31
CA ASP A 328 -28.45 -13.80 -7.36
C ASP A 328 -27.39 -12.81 -6.87
N GLN A 329 -27.78 -11.81 -6.05
CA GLN A 329 -26.83 -10.91 -5.38
C GLN A 329 -25.85 -11.69 -4.50
N CYS A 330 -26.33 -12.70 -3.77
CA CYS A 330 -25.46 -13.53 -2.95
C CYS A 330 -24.48 -14.36 -3.80
N PHE A 331 -24.91 -14.87 -4.96
CA PHE A 331 -24.01 -15.57 -5.87
C PHE A 331 -22.93 -14.66 -6.45
N GLU A 332 -23.28 -13.44 -6.90
CA GLU A 332 -22.31 -12.47 -7.41
C GLU A 332 -21.31 -12.02 -6.34
N LEU A 333 -21.78 -11.79 -5.12
CA LEU A 333 -20.91 -11.48 -3.98
C LEU A 333 -19.98 -12.65 -3.68
N PHE A 334 -20.48 -13.89 -3.69
CA PHE A 334 -19.66 -15.08 -3.47
C PHE A 334 -18.58 -15.24 -4.55
N GLU A 335 -18.93 -15.06 -5.82
CA GLU A 335 -17.97 -15.09 -6.92
C GLU A 335 -16.90 -14.02 -6.77
N THR A 336 -17.29 -12.83 -6.31
CA THR A 336 -16.33 -11.75 -5.98
C THR A 336 -15.34 -12.19 -4.89
N LEU A 337 -15.81 -12.88 -3.84
CA LEU A 337 -14.91 -13.43 -2.79
C LEU A 337 -13.93 -14.49 -3.32
N ARG A 338 -14.34 -15.26 -4.34
CA ARG A 338 -13.54 -16.33 -4.96
C ARG A 338 -12.54 -15.81 -5.99
N LEU A 339 -12.84 -14.68 -6.64
CA LEU A 339 -12.00 -14.08 -7.68
C LEU A 339 -11.08 -12.97 -7.17
N GLY A 340 -11.49 -12.24 -6.14
CA GLY A 340 -10.82 -10.99 -5.73
C GLY A 340 -11.06 -9.87 -6.73
N ILE A 341 -10.13 -8.91 -6.82
CA ILE A 341 -10.19 -7.81 -7.80
C ILE A 341 -9.19 -8.10 -8.94
N PRO A 342 -9.64 -8.37 -10.17
CA PRO A 342 -8.76 -8.64 -11.29
C PRO A 342 -7.76 -7.50 -11.52
N GLY A 343 -6.47 -7.84 -11.54
CA GLY A 343 -5.40 -6.88 -11.80
C GLY A 343 -4.94 -6.05 -10.60
N ASP A 344 -5.57 -6.20 -9.42
CA ASP A 344 -5.03 -5.65 -8.19
C ASP A 344 -4.19 -6.71 -7.45
N PRO A 345 -2.86 -6.55 -7.39
CA PRO A 345 -1.99 -7.55 -6.79
C PRO A 345 -1.93 -7.49 -5.26
N LEU A 346 -2.53 -6.47 -4.62
CA LEU A 346 -2.60 -6.35 -3.16
C LEU A 346 -3.96 -6.79 -2.60
N VAL A 347 -4.91 -7.15 -3.46
CA VAL A 347 -6.22 -7.65 -3.05
C VAL A 347 -6.33 -9.13 -3.39
N GLU A 348 -6.45 -9.96 -2.34
CA GLU A 348 -6.49 -11.41 -2.49
C GLU A 348 -7.91 -11.96 -2.38
N ALA A 349 -8.18 -13.00 -3.15
CA ALA A 349 -9.36 -13.83 -2.99
C ALA A 349 -9.32 -14.53 -1.63
N VAL A 350 -10.48 -14.53 -0.95
CA VAL A 350 -10.61 -15.04 0.42
C VAL A 350 -11.28 -16.41 0.48
N VAL A 351 -11.82 -16.87 -0.65
CA VAL A 351 -12.43 -18.19 -0.81
C VAL A 351 -11.63 -18.98 -1.83
N PRO A 352 -11.13 -20.19 -1.50
CA PRO A 352 -10.44 -21.06 -2.44
C PRO A 352 -11.32 -21.45 -3.63
N LYS A 353 -10.70 -21.72 -4.78
CA LYS A 353 -11.42 -21.97 -6.05
C LYS A 353 -12.31 -23.21 -6.00
N GLU A 354 -11.92 -24.18 -5.18
CA GLU A 354 -12.58 -25.46 -4.98
C GLU A 354 -13.88 -25.33 -4.17
N VAL A 355 -14.05 -24.24 -3.41
CA VAL A 355 -15.26 -24.00 -2.63
C VAL A 355 -16.34 -23.42 -3.53
N GLU A 356 -17.50 -24.06 -3.54
CA GLU A 356 -18.66 -23.67 -4.33
C GLU A 356 -19.85 -23.38 -3.42
N LEU A 357 -20.58 -22.30 -3.72
CA LEU A 357 -21.89 -22.03 -3.14
C LEU A 357 -22.93 -22.78 -3.96
N LEU A 358 -23.53 -23.82 -3.39
CA LEU A 358 -24.51 -24.68 -4.05
C LEU A 358 -25.91 -24.05 -4.01
N ASN A 359 -26.29 -23.46 -2.87
CA ASN A 359 -27.59 -22.86 -2.72
C ASN A 359 -27.64 -21.71 -1.71
N VAL A 360 -28.66 -20.87 -1.88
CA VAL A 360 -28.96 -19.74 -1.01
C VAL A 360 -30.45 -19.72 -0.71
N TYR A 361 -30.80 -19.68 0.58
CA TYR A 361 -32.17 -19.58 1.05
C TYR A 361 -32.31 -18.43 2.03
N PHE A 362 -33.39 -17.66 1.95
CA PHE A 362 -33.66 -16.57 2.89
C PHE A 362 -34.98 -16.79 3.61
N LEU A 363 -34.93 -16.88 4.93
CA LEU A 363 -36.12 -17.05 5.76
C LEU A 363 -36.03 -16.22 7.04
N LYS A 364 -37.00 -15.31 7.24
CA LYS A 364 -37.17 -14.52 8.47
C LYS A 364 -35.89 -13.81 8.95
N GLY A 365 -35.13 -13.21 8.04
CA GLY A 365 -33.88 -12.50 8.36
C GLY A 365 -32.66 -13.39 8.55
N THR A 366 -32.78 -14.70 8.30
CA THR A 366 -31.64 -15.63 8.28
C THR A 366 -31.36 -16.04 6.84
N LEU A 367 -30.15 -15.76 6.37
CA LEU A 367 -29.64 -16.23 5.09
C LEU A 367 -28.94 -17.56 5.30
N THR A 368 -29.35 -18.60 4.61
CA THR A 368 -28.72 -19.92 4.62
C THR A 368 -27.88 -20.06 3.36
N LEU A 369 -26.58 -20.34 3.54
CA LEU A 369 -25.60 -20.56 2.49
C LEU A 369 -25.19 -22.02 2.55
N ASP A 370 -25.44 -22.77 1.48
CA ASP A 370 -25.08 -24.18 1.38
C ASP A 370 -23.88 -24.33 0.47
N PHE A 371 -22.76 -24.82 1.01
CA PHE A 371 -21.50 -25.00 0.28
C PHE A 371 -21.22 -26.47 -0.01
N ASN A 372 -20.32 -26.73 -0.95
CA ASN A 372 -19.77 -28.06 -1.17
C ASN A 372 -18.80 -28.49 -0.05
N ASP A 373 -18.44 -29.77 -0.04
CA ASP A 373 -17.54 -30.37 0.97
C ASP A 373 -16.13 -29.73 1.04
N ALA A 374 -15.63 -29.18 -0.07
CA ALA A 374 -14.37 -28.44 -0.14
C ALA A 374 -14.29 -27.27 0.87
N PHE A 375 -15.43 -26.73 1.30
CA PHE A 375 -15.49 -25.72 2.37
C PHE A 375 -14.76 -26.17 3.64
N LEU A 376 -14.87 -27.45 4.02
CA LEU A 376 -14.30 -27.96 5.29
C LEU A 376 -12.77 -28.07 5.25
N GLU A 377 -12.20 -28.28 4.06
CA GLU A 377 -10.75 -28.40 3.85
C GLU A 377 -10.10 -27.08 3.43
N ALA A 378 -10.90 -26.01 3.25
CA ALA A 378 -10.41 -24.69 2.92
C ALA A 378 -9.37 -24.22 3.94
N TYR A 379 -8.19 -23.84 3.44
CA TYR A 379 -7.04 -23.39 4.23
C TYR A 379 -6.65 -24.36 5.36
N SER A 380 -6.75 -25.67 5.13
CA SER A 380 -6.33 -26.70 6.10
C SER A 380 -4.89 -26.47 6.56
N GLY A 381 -4.69 -26.35 7.87
CA GLY A 381 -3.40 -26.02 8.50
C GLY A 381 -3.11 -24.51 8.68
N GLU A 382 -3.88 -23.62 8.06
CA GLU A 382 -3.70 -22.17 8.12
C GLU A 382 -4.87 -21.49 8.83
N ARG A 383 -4.96 -21.69 10.16
CA ARG A 383 -6.12 -21.25 10.97
C ARG A 383 -6.48 -19.76 10.82
N HIS A 384 -5.49 -18.88 10.63
CA HIS A 384 -5.75 -17.46 10.41
C HIS A 384 -6.48 -17.18 9.09
N LYS A 385 -6.18 -17.93 8.01
CA LYS A 385 -6.91 -17.81 6.74
C LYS A 385 -8.32 -18.42 6.82
N GLN A 386 -8.51 -19.46 7.63
CA GLN A 386 -9.85 -19.95 7.94
C GLN A 386 -10.70 -18.88 8.64
N TYR A 387 -10.12 -18.15 9.61
CA TYR A 387 -10.80 -17.00 10.22
C TYR A 387 -11.08 -15.90 9.19
N MET A 388 -10.14 -15.60 8.31
CA MET A 388 -10.30 -14.59 7.25
C MET A 388 -11.47 -14.93 6.32
N MET A 389 -11.54 -16.18 5.85
CA MET A 389 -12.61 -16.67 4.99
C MET A 389 -13.97 -16.58 5.70
N MET A 390 -14.06 -17.08 6.94
CA MET A 390 -15.33 -17.05 7.67
C MET A 390 -15.77 -15.62 7.99
N ASP A 391 -14.88 -14.77 8.49
CA ASP A 391 -15.22 -13.37 8.78
C ASP A 391 -15.63 -12.65 7.49
N SER A 392 -14.91 -12.85 6.38
CA SER A 392 -15.29 -12.31 5.07
C SER A 392 -16.71 -12.71 4.66
N ILE A 393 -17.06 -13.99 4.76
CA ILE A 393 -18.42 -14.49 4.49
C ILE A 393 -19.42 -13.78 5.41
N LEU A 394 -19.15 -13.71 6.71
CA LEU A 394 -20.06 -13.10 7.69
C LEU A 394 -20.28 -11.61 7.42
N TYR A 395 -19.23 -10.84 7.13
CA TYR A 395 -19.33 -9.42 6.79
C TYR A 395 -20.02 -9.19 5.43
N THR A 396 -19.71 -10.01 4.44
CA THR A 396 -20.27 -9.92 3.08
C THR A 396 -21.78 -10.12 3.10
N PHE A 397 -22.24 -11.25 3.61
CA PHE A 397 -23.66 -11.59 3.51
C PHE A 397 -24.53 -10.85 4.53
N SER A 398 -23.95 -10.30 5.60
CA SER A 398 -24.66 -9.38 6.50
C SER A 398 -24.77 -7.95 5.96
N SER A 399 -24.04 -7.61 4.90
CA SER A 399 -24.21 -6.33 4.19
C SER A 399 -25.43 -6.32 3.27
N VAL A 400 -25.93 -7.50 2.88
CA VAL A 400 -27.15 -7.64 2.08
C VAL A 400 -28.34 -7.17 2.92
N GLU A 401 -29.15 -6.28 2.35
CA GLU A 401 -30.30 -5.70 3.05
C GLU A 401 -31.20 -6.80 3.62
N THR A 402 -31.73 -6.59 4.83
CA THR A 402 -32.62 -7.49 5.58
C THR A 402 -31.97 -8.74 6.21
N VAL A 403 -30.72 -9.06 5.90
CA VAL A 403 -29.99 -10.17 6.53
C VAL A 403 -29.57 -9.79 7.95
N LYS A 404 -29.90 -10.63 8.93
CA LYS A 404 -29.53 -10.48 10.34
C LYS A 404 -28.61 -11.58 10.83
N ASN A 405 -28.85 -12.80 10.38
CA ASN A 405 -28.07 -13.99 10.73
C ASN A 405 -27.72 -14.77 9.47
N ILE A 406 -26.63 -15.54 9.55
CA ILE A 406 -26.12 -16.39 8.47
C ILE A 406 -26.04 -17.81 8.98
N GLN A 407 -26.78 -18.72 8.37
CA GLN A 407 -26.65 -20.16 8.58
C GLN A 407 -25.73 -20.71 7.48
N VAL A 408 -24.71 -21.47 7.87
CA VAL A 408 -23.81 -22.14 6.93
C VAL A 408 -24.14 -23.63 6.93
N LEU A 409 -24.31 -24.21 5.75
CA LEU A 409 -24.46 -25.64 5.53
C LEU A 409 -23.30 -26.13 4.64
N VAL A 410 -22.97 -27.40 4.78
CA VAL A 410 -22.07 -28.12 3.88
C VAL A 410 -22.79 -29.38 3.41
N GLU A 411 -23.04 -29.50 2.12
CA GLU A 411 -23.83 -30.57 1.51
C GLU A 411 -25.20 -30.75 2.22
N GLY A 412 -25.86 -29.63 2.52
CA GLY A 412 -27.14 -29.57 3.21
C GLY A 412 -27.12 -29.88 4.72
N SER A 413 -25.93 -30.06 5.33
CA SER A 413 -25.79 -30.37 6.76
C SER A 413 -25.13 -29.25 7.56
N ASP A 414 -25.61 -28.99 8.78
CA ASP A 414 -25.10 -27.98 9.72
C ASP A 414 -24.24 -28.58 10.86
N GLN A 415 -24.03 -29.90 10.86
CA GLN A 415 -23.41 -30.60 12.00
C GLN A 415 -21.89 -30.41 12.14
N TYR A 416 -21.28 -29.62 11.24
CA TYR A 416 -19.85 -29.42 11.17
C TYR A 416 -19.38 -28.22 11.98
N SER A 417 -18.07 -28.07 12.07
CA SER A 417 -17.40 -26.88 12.56
C SER A 417 -16.31 -26.48 11.57
N PHE A 418 -16.06 -25.19 11.45
CA PHE A 418 -14.98 -24.64 10.64
C PHE A 418 -14.14 -23.70 11.51
N ALA A 419 -12.85 -23.98 11.64
CA ALA A 419 -11.97 -23.39 12.65
C ALA A 419 -12.54 -23.51 14.09
N ASP A 420 -13.10 -22.42 14.65
CA ASP A 420 -13.79 -22.39 15.96
C ASP A 420 -15.29 -22.09 15.82
N TYR A 421 -15.79 -21.95 14.60
CA TYR A 421 -17.18 -21.65 14.34
C TYR A 421 -17.98 -22.95 14.28
N SER A 422 -18.91 -23.11 15.21
CA SER A 422 -19.92 -24.16 15.15
C SER A 422 -20.93 -23.80 14.06
N LEU A 423 -21.08 -24.65 13.03
CA LEU A 423 -22.04 -24.40 11.95
C LEU A 423 -23.46 -24.80 12.34
N SER A 424 -23.65 -25.52 13.45
CA SER A 424 -24.97 -26.01 13.90
C SER A 424 -25.98 -24.94 14.34
N LYS A 425 -25.59 -23.65 14.27
CA LYS A 425 -26.42 -22.51 14.67
C LYS A 425 -26.15 -21.34 13.73
N PRO A 426 -27.14 -20.46 13.51
CA PRO A 426 -26.91 -19.22 12.79
C PRO A 426 -25.84 -18.35 13.47
N LEU A 427 -24.94 -17.83 12.66
CA LEU A 427 -23.86 -16.93 13.01
C LEU A 427 -24.28 -15.48 12.74
N THR A 428 -23.64 -14.54 13.42
CA THR A 428 -23.84 -13.10 13.21
C THR A 428 -22.53 -12.45 12.78
N ARG A 429 -22.65 -11.33 12.05
CA ARG A 429 -21.52 -10.45 11.75
C ARG A 429 -20.75 -10.12 13.04
N PRO A 430 -19.42 -10.26 13.06
CA PRO A 430 -18.64 -9.83 14.20
C PRO A 430 -18.75 -8.32 14.46
N LEU A 431 -18.66 -7.90 15.72
CA LEU A 431 -18.77 -6.48 16.09
C LEU A 431 -17.55 -5.65 15.67
N TYR A 432 -16.35 -6.23 15.79
CA TYR A 432 -15.09 -5.51 15.65
C TYR A 432 -14.23 -6.15 14.55
N ILE A 433 -14.26 -5.53 13.36
CA ILE A 433 -13.48 -5.94 12.20
C ILE A 433 -12.03 -5.47 12.33
N ASN A 434 -11.08 -6.25 11.82
CA ASN A 434 -9.67 -5.86 11.70
C ASN A 434 -9.13 -5.18 12.97
N PRO A 435 -9.09 -5.86 14.12
CA PRO A 435 -8.51 -5.27 15.32
C PRO A 435 -7.05 -4.89 15.04
N GLU A 436 -6.63 -3.68 15.46
CA GLU A 436 -5.25 -3.20 15.27
C GLU A 436 -4.23 -4.17 15.88
N LYS A 437 -4.59 -4.76 17.02
CA LYS A 437 -3.77 -5.66 17.81
C LYS A 437 -4.52 -6.96 18.05
N ASN A 438 -3.79 -8.07 18.06
CA ASN A 438 -4.31 -9.41 18.31
C ASN A 438 -4.71 -9.62 19.78
#